data_AF-A0A831NJU0-F1
#
_entry.id   AF-A0A831NJU0-F1
#
_cell.length_a   1.000
_cell.length_b   1.000
_cell.length_c   1.000
_cell.angle_alpha   90.00
_cell.angle_beta   90.00
_cell.angle_gamma   90.00
#
_symmetry.space_group_name_H-M   'P 1'
#
loop_
_entity.id
_entity.type
_entity.pdbx_description
1 polymer ?
#
loop_
_entity_poly.entity_id
_entity_poly.type
_entity_poly.pdbx_seq_one_letter_code
_entity_poly.pdbx_strand_id
1 'polypeptide(L)'
;MKKFCPVCGIEQETEIIEKEEASNVRGDEIKALARIRVCSVCGEELFDEELEEGNIKKVYDIYRKKHGILLPEEIRNIRESYGLSQRAFAKLLGIGEASIARYETGALPEKSLSNMLMLLKDPKNMEKLLEKNEDVLSQREKARLIRRIEEMKEERENTLKISEELYKLLEEKAKREGKTTDKFVEEILIKVI
;
A
#
# COMPACT_ATOMS: atom_id res chain seq x y z
N MET A 1 27.56 -17.04 -9.06
CA MET A 1 27.08 -16.95 -10.47
C MET A 1 28.11 -16.13 -11.21
N LYS A 2 28.54 -16.57 -12.38
CA LYS A 2 29.53 -15.83 -13.15
C LYS A 2 28.89 -14.69 -13.95
N LYS A 3 29.59 -13.58 -14.05
CA LYS A 3 29.29 -12.48 -14.99
C LYS A 3 30.57 -11.95 -15.60
N PHE A 4 30.48 -11.40 -16.82
CA PHE A 4 31.57 -10.67 -17.44
C PHE A 4 31.93 -9.43 -16.60
N CYS A 5 33.20 -9.31 -16.23
CA CYS A 5 33.73 -8.14 -15.54
C CYS A 5 34.51 -7.27 -16.53
N PRO A 6 34.15 -5.98 -16.72
CA PRO A 6 34.82 -5.11 -17.68
C PRO A 6 36.25 -4.76 -17.26
N VAL A 7 36.56 -4.81 -15.96
CA VAL A 7 37.90 -4.54 -15.41
C VAL A 7 38.81 -5.76 -15.58
N CYS A 8 38.33 -6.97 -15.32
CA CYS A 8 39.11 -8.20 -15.53
C CYS A 8 39.19 -8.63 -16.99
N GLY A 9 38.25 -8.18 -17.83
CA GLY A 9 38.13 -8.57 -19.24
C GLY A 9 37.66 -10.01 -19.46
N ILE A 10 37.18 -10.70 -18.41
CA ILE A 10 36.74 -12.09 -18.44
C ILE A 10 35.52 -12.31 -17.53
N GLU A 11 34.87 -13.47 -17.65
CA GLU A 11 33.86 -13.90 -16.70
C GLU A 11 34.49 -14.23 -15.34
N GLN A 12 33.93 -13.64 -14.29
CA GLN A 12 34.35 -13.85 -12.91
C GLN A 12 33.18 -14.33 -12.07
N GLU A 13 33.49 -15.06 -11.00
CA GLU A 13 32.51 -15.26 -9.92
C GLU A 13 32.12 -13.91 -9.32
N THR A 14 30.88 -13.84 -8.85
CA THR A 14 30.30 -12.63 -8.30
C THR A 14 29.67 -12.89 -6.94
N GLU A 15 29.64 -11.84 -6.13
CA GLU A 15 28.99 -11.80 -4.84
C GLU A 15 27.98 -10.65 -4.78
N ILE A 16 26.98 -10.78 -3.89
CA ILE A 16 26.00 -9.73 -3.64
C ILE A 16 26.30 -9.16 -2.26
N ILE A 17 26.56 -7.87 -2.20
CA ILE A 17 26.80 -7.14 -0.96
C ILE A 17 25.73 -6.08 -0.74
N GLU A 18 25.59 -5.61 0.49
CA GLU A 18 24.77 -4.45 0.83
C GLU A 18 25.64 -3.21 0.93
N LYS A 19 25.17 -2.11 0.36
CA LYS A 19 25.83 -0.80 0.35
C LYS A 19 24.79 0.28 0.61
N GLU A 20 25.09 1.22 1.49
CA GLU A 20 24.23 2.39 1.68
C GLU A 20 24.40 3.34 0.50
N GLU A 21 23.29 3.64 -0.19
CA GLU A 21 23.26 4.57 -1.30
C GLU A 21 22.17 5.62 -1.08
N ALA A 22 22.43 6.83 -1.58
CA ALA A 22 21.51 7.95 -1.55
C ALA A 22 20.97 8.21 -2.95
N SER A 23 19.65 8.28 -3.08
CA SER A 23 18.95 8.61 -4.34
C SER A 23 18.09 9.85 -4.16
N ASN A 24 18.08 10.73 -5.15
CA ASN A 24 17.16 11.87 -5.16
C ASN A 24 15.83 11.46 -5.78
N VAL A 25 14.75 11.50 -4.99
CA VAL A 25 13.38 11.25 -5.44
C VAL A 25 12.59 12.54 -5.32
N ARG A 26 12.27 13.18 -6.45
CA ARG A 26 11.47 14.43 -6.50
C ARG A 26 12.02 15.55 -5.61
N GLY A 27 13.35 15.68 -5.53
CA GLY A 27 14.03 16.68 -4.71
C GLY A 27 14.31 16.24 -3.28
N ASP A 28 13.85 15.06 -2.85
CA ASP A 28 14.11 14.51 -1.52
C ASP A 28 15.23 13.45 -1.58
N GLU A 29 16.22 13.56 -0.70
CA GLU A 29 17.29 12.57 -0.60
C GLU A 29 16.82 11.37 0.25
N ILE A 30 16.83 10.20 -0.38
CA ILE A 30 16.42 8.93 0.22
C ILE A 30 17.63 8.02 0.33
N LYS A 31 17.98 7.62 1.56
CA LYS A 31 19.04 6.66 1.84
C LYS A 31 18.46 5.26 2.02
N ALA A 32 19.03 4.29 1.33
CA ALA A 32 18.62 2.89 1.41
C ALA A 32 19.82 1.95 1.33
N LEU A 33 19.69 0.77 1.96
CA LEU A 33 20.63 -0.34 1.76
C LEU A 33 20.31 -1.02 0.42
N ALA A 34 21.08 -0.64 -0.59
CA ALA A 34 21.08 -1.22 -1.92
C ALA A 34 21.81 -2.56 -1.91
N ARG A 35 21.27 -3.55 -2.62
CA ARG A 35 21.97 -4.80 -2.90
C ARG A 35 22.68 -4.62 -4.24
N ILE A 36 24.00 -4.70 -4.24
CA ILE A 36 24.80 -4.56 -5.45
C ILE A 36 25.58 -5.85 -5.69
N ARG A 37 25.88 -6.11 -6.96
CA ARG A 37 26.71 -7.25 -7.34
C ARG A 37 28.11 -6.76 -7.63
N VAL A 38 29.10 -7.45 -7.08
CA VAL A 38 30.50 -7.11 -7.28
C VAL A 38 31.28 -8.32 -7.78
N CYS A 39 32.32 -8.05 -8.57
CA CYS A 39 33.29 -9.04 -9.01
C CYS A 39 34.09 -9.54 -7.80
N SER A 40 34.09 -10.86 -7.54
CA SER A 40 34.82 -11.44 -6.40
C SER A 40 36.35 -11.38 -6.52
N VAL A 41 36.89 -10.90 -7.65
CA VAL A 41 38.34 -10.78 -7.88
C VAL A 41 38.81 -9.34 -7.77
N CYS A 42 38.17 -8.39 -8.46
CA CYS A 42 38.60 -6.99 -8.47
C CYS A 42 37.70 -6.03 -7.70
N GLY A 43 36.54 -6.49 -7.21
CA GLY A 43 35.57 -5.66 -6.47
C GLY A 43 34.69 -4.74 -7.33
N GLU A 44 34.83 -4.77 -8.67
CA GLU A 44 34.05 -3.93 -9.57
C GLU A 44 32.55 -4.19 -9.44
N GLU A 45 31.74 -3.12 -9.36
CA GLU A 45 30.28 -3.21 -9.36
C GLU A 45 29.77 -3.61 -10.74
N LEU A 46 28.97 -4.67 -10.79
CA LEU A 46 28.44 -5.24 -12.01
C LEU A 46 26.94 -5.01 -12.06
N PHE A 47 26.46 -4.48 -13.20
CA PHE A 47 25.04 -4.27 -13.41
C PHE A 47 24.25 -5.57 -13.27
N ASP A 48 23.13 -5.47 -12.55
CA ASP A 48 22.17 -6.54 -12.43
C ASP A 48 20.76 -5.99 -12.32
N GLU A 49 19.98 -6.28 -13.34
CA GLU A 49 18.63 -5.75 -13.54
C GLU A 49 17.70 -6.11 -12.37
N GLU A 50 17.71 -7.35 -11.89
CA GLU A 50 16.85 -7.79 -10.78
C GLU A 50 17.19 -7.07 -9.47
N LEU A 51 18.48 -6.88 -9.18
CA LEU A 51 18.90 -6.12 -8.00
C LEU A 51 18.54 -4.64 -8.13
N GLU A 52 18.73 -4.05 -9.31
CA GLU A 52 18.44 -2.65 -9.59
C GLU A 52 16.94 -2.36 -9.43
N GLU A 53 16.07 -3.18 -10.04
CA GLU A 53 14.62 -3.07 -9.88
C GLU A 53 14.20 -3.19 -8.40
N GLY A 54 14.80 -4.13 -7.66
CA GLY A 54 14.57 -4.30 -6.23
C GLY A 54 15.00 -3.08 -5.40
N ASN A 55 16.14 -2.47 -5.74
CA ASN A 55 16.66 -1.28 -5.08
C ASN A 55 15.78 -0.06 -5.34
N ILE A 56 15.36 0.16 -6.59
CA ILE A 56 14.42 1.24 -6.95
C ILE A 56 13.11 1.11 -6.16
N LYS A 57 12.56 -0.11 -6.07
CA LYS A 57 11.34 -0.37 -5.29
C LYS A 57 11.54 0.00 -3.81
N LYS A 58 12.64 -0.42 -3.18
CA LYS A 58 12.97 -0.06 -1.79
C LYS A 58 13.03 1.46 -1.58
N VAL A 59 13.73 2.17 -2.46
CA VAL A 59 13.86 3.63 -2.40
C VAL A 59 12.48 4.29 -2.49
N TYR A 60 11.63 3.85 -3.42
CA TYR A 60 10.27 4.38 -3.55
C TYR A 60 9.37 4.06 -2.37
N ASP A 61 9.52 2.88 -1.75
CA ASP A 61 8.72 2.51 -0.56
C ASP A 61 9.14 3.33 0.67
N ILE A 62 10.44 3.63 0.83
CA ILE A 62 10.91 4.57 1.87
C ILE A 62 10.33 5.96 1.61
N TYR A 63 10.39 6.45 0.37
CA TYR A 63 9.81 7.73 -0.02
C TYR A 63 8.29 7.77 0.29
N ARG A 64 7.55 6.71 -0.08
CA ARG A 64 6.11 6.59 0.21
C ARG A 64 5.81 6.71 1.69
N LYS A 65 6.52 5.94 2.52
CA LYS A 65 6.36 5.96 3.98
C LYS A 65 6.63 7.35 4.55
N LYS A 66 7.71 8.01 4.11
CA LYS A 66 8.08 9.36 4.55
C LYS A 66 7.02 10.40 4.20
N HIS A 67 6.40 10.29 3.03
CA HIS A 67 5.47 11.29 2.51
C HIS A 67 3.99 10.98 2.73
N GLY A 68 3.67 9.79 3.27
CA GLY A 68 2.30 9.32 3.45
C GLY A 68 1.60 8.96 2.12
N ILE A 69 2.35 8.42 1.16
CA ILE A 69 1.83 7.99 -0.14
C ILE A 69 1.50 6.50 -0.08
N LEU A 70 0.37 6.11 -0.66
CA LEU A 70 -0.10 4.73 -0.70
C LEU A 70 0.88 3.81 -1.43
N LEU A 71 1.03 2.59 -0.92
CA LEU A 71 1.72 1.51 -1.61
C LEU A 71 0.91 1.06 -2.85
N PRO A 72 1.57 0.47 -3.86
CA PRO A 72 0.89 -0.05 -5.05
C PRO A 72 -0.24 -1.04 -4.71
N GLU A 73 0.01 -1.93 -3.76
CA GLU A 73 -0.97 -2.92 -3.29
C GLU A 73 -2.14 -2.26 -2.55
N GLU A 74 -1.92 -1.15 -1.83
CA GLU A 74 -3.03 -0.44 -1.19
C GLU A 74 -3.97 0.20 -2.22
N ILE A 75 -3.42 0.76 -3.29
CA ILE A 75 -4.20 1.34 -4.39
C ILE A 75 -5.02 0.24 -5.08
N ARG A 76 -4.39 -0.90 -5.37
CA ARG A 76 -5.04 -2.08 -5.92
C ARG A 76 -6.17 -2.57 -5.02
N ASN A 77 -5.90 -2.72 -3.72
CA ASN A 77 -6.89 -3.19 -2.74
C ASN A 77 -8.09 -2.25 -2.62
N ILE A 78 -7.88 -0.93 -2.66
CA ILE A 78 -8.99 0.04 -2.69
C ILE A 78 -9.87 -0.24 -3.91
N ARG A 79 -9.30 -0.31 -5.11
CA ARG A 79 -10.05 -0.56 -6.34
C ARG A 79 -10.80 -1.90 -6.30
N GLU A 80 -10.12 -2.96 -5.87
CA GLU A 80 -10.66 -4.32 -5.87
C GLU A 80 -11.72 -4.53 -4.80
N SER A 81 -11.65 -3.79 -3.68
CA SER A 81 -12.70 -3.81 -2.66
C SER A 81 -14.07 -3.39 -3.21
N TYR A 82 -14.09 -2.58 -4.27
CA TYR A 82 -15.29 -2.16 -4.99
C TYR A 82 -15.63 -3.04 -6.21
N GLY A 83 -14.83 -4.07 -6.50
CA GLY A 83 -15.02 -4.95 -7.66
C GLY A 83 -14.80 -4.24 -9.01
N LEU A 84 -14.00 -3.17 -9.03
CA LEU A 84 -13.78 -2.36 -10.23
C LEU A 84 -12.57 -2.83 -11.02
N SER A 85 -12.66 -2.78 -12.35
CA SER A 85 -11.51 -2.87 -13.25
C SER A 85 -10.68 -1.59 -13.19
N GLN A 86 -9.41 -1.64 -13.60
CA GLN A 86 -8.55 -0.45 -13.71
C GLN A 86 -9.20 0.62 -14.60
N ARG A 87 -9.81 0.19 -15.72
CA ARG A 87 -10.55 1.07 -16.63
C ARG A 87 -11.73 1.77 -15.96
N ALA A 88 -12.60 1.03 -15.28
CA ALA A 88 -13.79 1.60 -14.62
C ALA A 88 -13.38 2.55 -13.48
N PHE A 89 -12.37 2.17 -12.70
CA PHE A 89 -11.84 2.98 -11.62
C PHE A 89 -11.20 4.28 -12.13
N ALA A 90 -10.41 4.21 -13.20
CA ALA A 90 -9.80 5.38 -13.83
C ALA A 90 -10.86 6.36 -14.37
N LYS A 91 -11.93 5.84 -15.00
CA LYS A 91 -13.07 6.66 -15.46
C LYS A 91 -13.75 7.39 -14.31
N LEU A 92 -14.04 6.72 -13.19
CA LEU A 92 -14.65 7.34 -12.01
C LEU A 92 -13.77 8.44 -11.41
N LEU A 93 -12.46 8.25 -11.42
CA LEU A 93 -11.49 9.22 -10.91
C LEU A 93 -11.22 10.37 -11.89
N GLY A 94 -11.66 10.25 -13.15
CA GLY A 94 -11.36 11.22 -14.20
C GLY A 94 -9.88 11.24 -14.61
N ILE A 95 -9.17 10.12 -14.50
CA ILE A 95 -7.76 9.99 -14.90
C ILE A 95 -7.57 8.92 -15.98
N GLY A 96 -6.43 8.91 -16.64
CA GLY A 96 -6.11 7.89 -17.64
C GLY A 96 -5.90 6.51 -17.03
N GLU A 97 -6.43 5.46 -17.67
CA GLU A 97 -6.30 4.05 -17.25
C GLU A 97 -4.83 3.63 -17.03
N ALA A 98 -3.94 4.06 -17.93
CA ALA A 98 -2.49 3.81 -17.81
C ALA A 98 -1.89 4.39 -16.53
N SER A 99 -2.50 5.43 -15.93
CA SER A 99 -2.02 5.95 -14.64
C SER A 99 -2.32 4.99 -13.50
N ILE A 100 -3.53 4.42 -13.45
CA ILE A 100 -3.87 3.39 -12.45
C ILE A 100 -2.94 2.18 -12.60
N ALA A 101 -2.75 1.69 -13.82
CA ALA A 101 -1.84 0.57 -14.08
C ALA A 101 -0.42 0.84 -13.55
N ARG A 102 0.15 2.02 -13.86
CA ARG A 102 1.48 2.43 -13.37
C ARG A 102 1.55 2.51 -11.85
N TYR A 103 0.55 3.08 -11.19
CA TYR A 103 0.57 3.20 -9.73
C TYR A 103 0.47 1.85 -9.03
N GLU A 104 -0.36 0.94 -9.57
CA GLU A 104 -0.48 -0.43 -9.07
C GLU A 104 0.74 -1.31 -9.38
N THR A 105 1.67 -0.86 -10.22
CA THR A 105 2.94 -1.56 -10.52
C THR A 105 4.18 -0.87 -9.95
N GLY A 106 4.03 0.20 -9.15
CA GLY A 106 5.15 0.78 -8.42
C GLY A 106 5.51 2.22 -8.78
N ALA A 107 4.85 2.85 -9.76
CA ALA A 107 5.03 4.27 -9.99
C ALA A 107 4.54 5.11 -8.79
N LEU A 108 5.16 6.26 -8.58
CA LEU A 108 4.77 7.19 -7.51
C LEU A 108 3.62 8.10 -8.01
N PRO A 109 2.42 8.03 -7.43
CA PRO A 109 1.39 9.04 -7.66
C PRO A 109 1.76 10.36 -6.98
N GLU A 110 1.13 11.45 -7.41
CA GLU A 110 1.14 12.70 -6.64
C GLU A 110 0.51 12.50 -5.27
N LYS A 111 1.01 13.20 -4.26
CA LYS A 111 0.49 13.11 -2.89
C LYS A 111 -1.00 13.45 -2.80
N SER A 112 -1.45 14.43 -3.57
CA SER A 112 -2.87 14.81 -3.65
C SER A 112 -3.74 13.66 -4.18
N LEU A 113 -3.31 12.98 -5.24
CA LEU A 113 -4.01 11.82 -5.77
C LEU A 113 -3.99 10.65 -4.78
N SER A 114 -2.85 10.39 -4.14
CA SER A 114 -2.75 9.38 -3.09
C SER A 114 -3.72 9.65 -1.93
N ASN A 115 -3.83 10.90 -1.49
CA ASN A 115 -4.79 11.30 -0.45
C ASN A 115 -6.24 11.07 -0.89
N MET A 116 -6.57 11.43 -2.14
CA MET A 116 -7.90 11.17 -2.69
C MET A 116 -8.22 9.67 -2.68
N LEU A 117 -7.31 8.83 -3.18
CA LEU A 117 -7.46 7.37 -3.18
C LEU A 117 -7.63 6.83 -1.77
N MET A 118 -6.87 7.33 -0.79
CA MET A 118 -6.99 6.94 0.61
C MET A 118 -8.40 7.19 1.17
N LEU A 119 -9.02 8.33 0.82
CA LEU A 119 -10.39 8.64 1.24
C LEU A 119 -11.41 7.65 0.67
N LEU A 120 -11.13 7.02 -0.47
CA LEU A 120 -11.97 5.98 -1.06
C LEU A 120 -11.86 4.65 -0.32
N LYS A 121 -11.08 4.52 0.77
CA LYS A 121 -11.26 3.41 1.71
C LYS A 121 -12.63 3.49 2.41
N ASP A 122 -13.25 4.67 2.46
CA ASP A 122 -14.61 4.87 2.98
C ASP A 122 -15.66 4.72 1.87
N PRO A 123 -16.59 3.75 1.97
CA PRO A 123 -17.64 3.57 0.96
C PRO A 123 -18.56 4.79 0.79
N LYS A 124 -18.71 5.66 1.81
CA LYS A 124 -19.47 6.92 1.66
C LYS A 124 -18.79 7.90 0.71
N ASN A 125 -17.46 7.88 0.63
CA ASN A 125 -16.72 8.73 -0.31
C ASN A 125 -16.79 8.18 -1.73
N MET A 126 -16.77 6.85 -1.89
CA MET A 126 -16.99 6.22 -3.19
C MET A 126 -18.38 6.49 -3.74
N GLU A 127 -19.42 6.45 -2.90
CA GLU A 127 -20.79 6.81 -3.28
C GLU A 127 -20.87 8.23 -3.83
N LYS A 128 -20.33 9.22 -3.10
CA LYS A 128 -20.28 10.61 -3.55
C LYS A 128 -19.52 10.78 -4.87
N LEU A 129 -18.44 10.02 -5.05
CA LEU A 129 -17.67 10.04 -6.30
C LEU A 129 -18.49 9.48 -7.47
N LEU A 130 -19.25 8.41 -7.23
CA LEU A 130 -20.14 7.81 -8.22
C LEU A 130 -21.29 8.76 -8.58
N GLU A 131 -21.95 9.39 -7.60
CA GLU A 131 -23.00 10.39 -7.84
C GLU A 131 -22.51 11.53 -8.74
N LYS A 132 -21.28 11.99 -8.51
CA LYS A 132 -20.68 13.08 -9.30
C LYS A 132 -20.33 12.66 -10.74
N ASN A 133 -20.02 11.39 -10.97
CA ASN A 133 -19.52 10.88 -12.24
C ASN A 133 -20.41 9.75 -12.78
N GLU A 134 -21.71 9.82 -12.57
CA GLU A 134 -22.58 8.67 -12.79
C GLU A 134 -22.64 8.20 -14.26
N ASP A 135 -22.47 9.12 -15.20
CA ASP A 135 -22.57 8.87 -16.64
C ASP A 135 -21.34 8.18 -17.22
N VAL A 136 -20.25 8.04 -16.46
CA VAL A 136 -18.99 7.46 -16.98
C VAL A 136 -19.02 5.92 -17.00
N LEU A 137 -19.92 5.32 -16.22
CA LEU A 137 -20.08 3.87 -16.08
C LEU A 137 -21.32 3.38 -16.83
N SER A 138 -21.25 2.14 -17.34
CA SER A 138 -22.46 1.47 -17.84
C SER A 138 -23.44 1.20 -16.70
N GLN A 139 -24.74 1.06 -17.04
CA GLN A 139 -25.78 0.71 -16.06
C GLN A 139 -25.44 -0.55 -15.24
N ARG A 140 -24.81 -1.54 -15.88
CA ARG A 140 -24.39 -2.78 -15.22
C ARG A 140 -23.23 -2.55 -14.24
N GLU A 141 -22.23 -1.75 -14.60
CA GLU A 141 -21.13 -1.39 -13.71
C GLU A 141 -21.63 -0.57 -12.52
N LYS A 142 -22.52 0.40 -12.78
CA LYS A 142 -23.13 1.25 -11.76
C LYS A 142 -23.92 0.42 -10.73
N ALA A 143 -24.80 -0.46 -11.19
CA ALA A 143 -25.58 -1.33 -10.31
C ALA A 143 -24.70 -2.24 -9.44
N ARG A 144 -23.61 -2.78 -9.99
CA ARG A 144 -22.65 -3.59 -9.22
C ARG A 144 -21.92 -2.77 -8.16
N LEU A 145 -21.48 -1.57 -8.51
CA LEU A 145 -20.78 -0.70 -7.59
C LEU A 145 -21.68 -0.24 -6.44
N ILE A 146 -22.92 0.17 -6.73
CA ILE A 146 -23.90 0.56 -5.70
C ILE A 146 -24.10 -0.57 -4.69
N ARG A 147 -24.40 -1.78 -5.18
CA ARG A 147 -24.56 -2.95 -4.31
C ARG A 147 -23.33 -3.18 -3.44
N ARG A 148 -22.12 -3.08 -4.02
CA ARG A 148 -20.88 -3.30 -3.24
C ARG A 148 -20.66 -2.22 -2.19
N ILE A 149 -20.99 -0.97 -2.49
CA ILE A 149 -20.94 0.15 -1.53
C ILE A 149 -21.88 -0.11 -0.36
N GLU A 150 -23.11 -0.55 -0.62
CA GLU A 150 -24.10 -0.88 0.41
C GLU A 150 -23.60 -2.01 1.31
N GLU A 151 -23.13 -3.12 0.72
CA GLU A 151 -22.52 -4.24 1.45
C GLU A 151 -21.37 -3.77 2.36
N MET A 152 -20.46 -2.93 1.85
CA MET A 152 -19.33 -2.40 2.65
C MET A 152 -19.78 -1.46 3.78
N LYS A 153 -20.88 -0.71 3.59
CA LYS A 153 -21.45 0.13 4.65
C LYS A 153 -22.04 -0.73 5.77
N GLU A 154 -22.81 -1.76 5.41
CA GLU A 154 -23.39 -2.70 6.37
C GLU A 154 -22.31 -3.47 7.15
N GLU A 155 -21.27 -3.98 6.46
CA GLU A 155 -20.11 -4.62 7.08
C GLU A 155 -19.45 -3.71 8.13
N ARG A 156 -19.30 -2.42 7.81
CA ARG A 156 -18.71 -1.42 8.70
C ARG A 156 -19.62 -1.09 9.89
N GLU A 157 -20.92 -0.93 9.66
CA GLU A 157 -21.90 -0.70 10.73
C GLU A 157 -21.97 -1.88 11.70
N ASN A 158 -21.96 -3.11 11.18
CA ASN A 158 -21.95 -4.32 12.00
C ASN A 158 -20.64 -4.43 12.81
N THR A 159 -19.50 -4.08 12.22
CA THR A 159 -18.22 -4.04 12.94
C THR A 159 -18.25 -3.06 14.11
N LEU A 160 -18.83 -1.87 13.91
CA LEU A 160 -18.99 -0.87 14.96
C LEU A 160 -19.92 -1.34 16.08
N LYS A 161 -21.06 -1.97 15.73
CA LYS A 161 -21.99 -2.56 16.71
C LYS A 161 -21.31 -3.62 17.58
N ILE A 162 -20.55 -4.53 16.96
CA ILE A 162 -19.80 -5.57 17.69
C ILE A 162 -18.79 -4.92 18.64
N SER A 163 -18.08 -3.88 18.20
CA SER A 163 -17.13 -3.14 19.04
C SER A 163 -17.81 -2.50 20.26
N GLU A 164 -18.98 -1.89 20.07
CA GLU A 164 -19.77 -1.30 21.17
C GLU A 164 -20.31 -2.35 22.15
N GLU A 165 -20.82 -3.48 21.64
CA GLU A 165 -21.31 -4.59 22.46
C GLU A 165 -20.18 -5.23 23.28
N LEU A 166 -19.02 -5.48 22.64
CA LEU A 166 -17.84 -5.98 23.32
C LEU A 166 -17.38 -5.02 24.41
N TYR A 167 -17.34 -3.72 24.13
CA TYR A 167 -16.96 -2.71 25.11
C TYR A 167 -17.91 -2.73 26.32
N LYS A 168 -19.23 -2.76 26.12
CA LYS A 168 -20.22 -2.89 27.21
C LYS A 168 -19.99 -4.13 28.07
N LEU A 169 -19.74 -5.28 27.45
CA LEU A 169 -19.43 -6.53 28.17
C LEU A 169 -18.15 -6.43 29.00
N LEU A 170 -17.12 -5.77 28.46
CA LEU A 170 -15.86 -5.50 29.19
C LEU A 170 -16.10 -4.58 30.38
N GLU A 171 -16.90 -3.52 30.22
CA GLU A 171 -17.26 -2.62 31.32
C GLU A 171 -18.03 -3.34 32.45
N GLU A 172 -19.00 -4.18 32.10
CA GLU A 172 -19.77 -4.94 33.09
C GLU A 172 -18.90 -5.91 33.88
N LYS A 173 -17.98 -6.60 33.21
CA LYS A 173 -17.03 -7.51 33.88
C LYS A 173 -16.05 -6.74 34.76
N ALA A 174 -15.50 -5.62 34.29
CA ALA A 174 -14.62 -4.77 35.08
C ALA A 174 -15.30 -4.30 36.37
N LYS A 175 -16.56 -3.86 36.28
CA LYS A 175 -17.37 -3.47 37.45
C LYS A 175 -17.56 -4.61 38.45
N ARG A 176 -17.81 -5.84 37.99
CA ARG A 176 -17.94 -7.02 38.88
C ARG A 176 -16.65 -7.33 39.64
N GLU A 177 -15.50 -7.02 39.06
CA GLU A 177 -14.19 -7.19 39.69
C GLU A 177 -13.72 -5.94 40.47
N GLY A 178 -14.54 -4.89 40.58
CA GLY A 178 -14.18 -3.64 41.25
C GLY A 178 -13.06 -2.87 40.54
N LYS A 179 -12.91 -3.04 39.23
CA LYS A 179 -11.88 -2.42 38.39
C LYS A 179 -12.49 -1.43 37.40
N THR A 180 -11.67 -0.50 36.93
CA THR A 180 -11.95 0.31 35.74
C THR A 180 -11.82 -0.56 34.48
N THR A 181 -12.57 -0.23 33.42
CA THR A 181 -12.52 -0.94 32.13
C THR A 181 -11.11 -1.00 31.57
N ASP A 182 -10.36 0.11 31.58
CA ASP A 182 -8.99 0.18 31.05
C ASP A 182 -8.06 -0.82 31.74
N LYS A 183 -8.00 -0.78 33.08
CA LYS A 183 -7.21 -1.72 33.89
C LYS A 183 -7.61 -3.18 33.66
N PHE A 184 -8.90 -3.45 33.50
CA PHE A 184 -9.39 -4.80 33.22
C PHE A 184 -8.95 -5.29 31.82
N VAL A 185 -8.99 -4.42 30.81
CA VAL A 185 -8.54 -4.72 29.45
C VAL A 185 -7.02 -4.94 29.40
N GLU A 186 -6.23 -4.10 30.06
CA GLU A 186 -4.77 -4.27 30.17
C GLU A 186 -4.40 -5.64 30.77
N GLU A 187 -5.08 -6.04 31.86
CA GLU A 187 -4.86 -7.34 32.49
C GLU A 187 -5.25 -8.53 31.58
N ILE A 188 -6.28 -8.37 30.74
CA ILE A 188 -6.65 -9.38 29.73
C ILE A 188 -5.56 -9.46 28.66
N LEU A 189 -5.11 -8.33 28.13
CA LEU A 189 -4.11 -8.28 27.07
C LEU A 189 -2.79 -8.91 27.50
N ILE A 190 -2.36 -8.69 28.76
CA ILE A 190 -1.16 -9.33 29.34
C ILE A 190 -1.28 -10.86 29.43
N LYS A 191 -2.50 -11.42 29.51
CA LYS A 191 -2.72 -12.87 29.60
C LYS A 191 -2.84 -13.56 28.24
N VAL A 192 -3.06 -12.79 27.18
CA VAL A 192 -3.31 -13.30 25.82
C VAL A 192 -2.08 -13.15 24.92
N ILE A 193 -1.13 -12.28 25.29
CA ILE A 193 0.17 -12.06 24.64
C ILE A 193 1.25 -12.77 25.45
#